data_AF-A0A9E6XXR5-F1
#
_entry.id   AF-A0A9E6XXR5-F1
#
_cell.length_a   1.000
_cell.length_b   1.000
_cell.length_c   1.000
_cell.angle_alpha   90.00
_cell.angle_beta   90.00
_cell.angle_gamma   90.00
#
_symmetry.space_group_name_H-M   'P 1'
#
loop_
_entity.id
_entity.type
_entity.pdbx_description
1 polymer ?
#
loop_
_entity_poly.entity_id
_entity_poly.type
_entity_poly.pdbx_seq_one_letter_code
_entity_poly.pdbx_strand_id
1 'polypeptide(L)'
;MTLERLAGVPGLQTLRAFARAHPGSPLWLVGGAVRDARLGAPVRDLDVVVEGDALAVAEALGEVVERHERFGTAEVLVEGGRINVAGARTETYAEPGALPDVELGAGIEEDLRRRDFTINAIAVALDDGRTITVPGAADDLDARRLRVLHERSFLDDPTRIYRMVRYAQRLGLAIDEETATLARTAVASGALLTVSRDRLANELRLMLGEDDPAGLLAAAHDWVGSGAPAVDPVPARAALALLPPDGRADVVLAASGAIGDGRRAARDVQWFDDSRPARRRAHDTAQGASELARALERAKRPSGVAAAVRGRPVEAVALAGALGPEAVARRWLEEQRHVRLEIDGRDVMAAGVAEGPAVRTALERALAARLDGAIPPGRDAELAAALGA
;
A
#
# COMPACT_ATOMS: atom_id res chain seq x y z
N MET A 1 4.48 -31.57 6.67
CA MET A 1 5.19 -30.32 7.02
C MET A 1 4.60 -29.04 6.42
N THR A 2 4.57 -28.81 5.09
CA THR A 2 4.05 -27.52 4.55
C THR A 2 2.53 -27.37 4.70
N LEU A 3 1.74 -28.37 4.29
CA LEU A 3 0.27 -28.33 4.46
C LEU A 3 -0.18 -28.29 5.93
N GLU A 4 0.62 -28.83 6.85
CA GLU A 4 0.36 -28.75 8.29
C GLU A 4 0.53 -27.32 8.82
N ARG A 5 1.54 -26.59 8.34
CA ARG A 5 1.74 -25.16 8.66
C ARG A 5 0.62 -24.29 8.12
N LEU A 6 -0.07 -24.75 7.08
CA LEU A 6 -1.21 -24.08 6.47
C LEU A 6 -2.56 -24.48 7.09
N ALA A 7 -2.60 -25.41 8.05
CA ALA A 7 -3.86 -26.02 8.50
C ALA A 7 -4.89 -25.03 9.05
N GLY A 8 -4.44 -23.87 9.57
CA GLY A 8 -5.29 -22.77 10.04
C GLY A 8 -5.63 -21.70 9.00
N VAL A 9 -5.13 -21.81 7.76
CA VAL A 9 -5.42 -20.85 6.69
C VAL A 9 -6.84 -21.11 6.16
N PRO A 10 -7.73 -20.10 6.18
CA PRO A 10 -9.10 -20.28 5.72
C PRO A 10 -9.17 -20.70 4.24
N GLY A 11 -10.14 -21.57 3.90
CA GLY A 11 -10.31 -22.13 2.55
C GLY A 11 -9.43 -23.34 2.22
N LEU A 12 -8.33 -23.59 2.95
CA LEU A 12 -7.45 -24.73 2.66
C LEU A 12 -8.16 -26.09 2.82
N GLN A 13 -8.94 -26.26 3.88
CA GLN A 13 -9.63 -27.54 4.13
C GLN A 13 -10.61 -27.88 3.01
N THR A 14 -11.34 -26.87 2.53
CA THR A 14 -12.24 -26.99 1.38
C THR A 14 -11.48 -27.41 0.13
N LEU A 15 -10.33 -26.77 -0.16
CA LEU A 15 -9.47 -27.15 -1.28
C LEU A 15 -8.96 -28.59 -1.20
N ARG A 16 -8.52 -29.02 -0.02
CA ARG A 16 -7.99 -30.38 0.17
C ARG A 16 -9.09 -31.43 0.06
N ALA A 17 -10.28 -31.14 0.59
CA ALA A 17 -11.44 -32.02 0.44
C ALA A 17 -11.83 -32.14 -1.04
N PHE A 18 -11.86 -31.02 -1.76
CA PHE A 18 -12.14 -30.99 -3.20
C PHE A 18 -11.10 -31.80 -3.99
N ALA A 19 -9.81 -31.58 -3.78
CA ALA A 19 -8.73 -32.29 -4.48
C ALA A 19 -8.80 -33.80 -4.26
N ARG A 20 -9.10 -34.26 -3.03
CA ARG A 20 -9.25 -35.69 -2.72
C ARG A 20 -10.47 -36.33 -3.36
N ALA A 21 -11.54 -35.57 -3.57
CA ALA A 21 -12.73 -36.04 -4.28
C ALA A 21 -12.52 -36.10 -5.81
N HIS A 22 -11.51 -35.40 -6.34
CA HIS A 22 -11.25 -35.27 -7.78
C HIS A 22 -9.80 -35.65 -8.14
N PRO A 23 -9.37 -36.92 -7.93
CA PRO A 23 -7.97 -37.34 -8.14
C PRO A 23 -7.48 -37.26 -9.61
N GLY A 24 -8.40 -37.04 -10.57
CA GLY A 24 -8.07 -36.86 -11.99
C GLY A 24 -7.74 -35.42 -12.40
N SER A 25 -7.83 -34.45 -11.48
CA SER A 25 -7.53 -33.04 -11.73
C SER A 25 -6.45 -32.59 -10.74
N PRO A 26 -5.16 -32.57 -11.13
CA PRO A 26 -4.09 -32.17 -10.22
C PRO A 26 -4.28 -30.69 -9.79
N LEU A 27 -4.56 -30.50 -8.50
CA LEU A 27 -4.69 -29.19 -7.87
C LEU A 27 -3.44 -28.87 -7.07
N TRP A 28 -2.77 -27.80 -7.45
CA TRP A 28 -1.49 -27.37 -6.89
C TRP A 28 -1.67 -26.06 -6.13
N LEU A 29 -1.39 -26.05 -4.83
CA LEU A 29 -1.15 -24.80 -4.12
C LEU A 29 0.21 -24.26 -4.55
N VAL A 30 0.28 -23.00 -4.98
CA VAL A 30 1.49 -22.43 -5.59
C VAL A 30 1.90 -21.09 -4.98
N GLY A 31 3.11 -20.63 -5.33
CA GLY A 31 3.49 -19.23 -5.17
C GLY A 31 3.64 -18.77 -3.73
N GLY A 32 3.07 -17.60 -3.45
CA GLY A 32 3.28 -16.89 -2.18
C GLY A 32 2.83 -17.67 -0.96
N ALA A 33 1.70 -18.39 -1.05
CA ALA A 33 1.17 -19.20 0.05
C ALA A 33 2.16 -20.27 0.51
N VAL A 34 2.78 -20.98 -0.44
CA VAL A 34 3.72 -22.06 -0.15
C VAL A 34 5.02 -21.49 0.43
N ARG A 35 5.53 -20.42 -0.17
CA ARG A 35 6.72 -19.70 0.30
C ARG A 35 6.53 -19.19 1.72
N ASP A 36 5.45 -18.46 1.97
CA ASP A 36 5.18 -17.80 3.24
C ASP A 36 4.99 -18.86 4.35
N ALA A 37 4.27 -19.95 4.08
CA ALA A 37 4.15 -21.05 5.03
C ALA A 37 5.49 -21.71 5.38
N ARG A 38 6.39 -21.86 4.40
CA ARG A 38 7.73 -22.42 4.64
C ARG A 38 8.63 -21.47 5.42
N LEU A 39 8.54 -20.17 5.16
CA LEU A 39 9.26 -19.13 5.91
C LEU A 39 8.63 -18.81 7.28
N GLY A 40 7.47 -19.39 7.60
CA GLY A 40 6.72 -19.06 8.82
C GLY A 40 6.12 -17.65 8.80
N ALA A 41 5.94 -17.07 7.62
CA ALA A 41 5.27 -15.79 7.42
C ALA A 41 3.74 -15.98 7.30
N PRO A 42 2.94 -14.95 7.62
CA PRO A 42 1.49 -15.00 7.42
C PRO A 42 1.13 -15.21 5.95
N VAL A 43 0.26 -16.19 5.70
CA VAL A 43 -0.30 -16.46 4.36
C VAL A 43 -1.53 -15.58 4.18
N ARG A 44 -1.49 -14.70 3.16
CA ARG A 44 -2.57 -13.75 2.87
C ARG A 44 -3.60 -14.30 1.88
N ASP A 45 -3.11 -14.98 0.84
CA ASP A 45 -3.91 -15.42 -0.29
C ASP A 45 -3.59 -16.90 -0.61
N LEU A 46 -4.60 -17.65 -1.05
CA LEU A 46 -4.43 -19.01 -1.56
C LEU A 46 -4.54 -19.00 -3.08
N ASP A 47 -3.42 -19.26 -3.74
CA ASP A 47 -3.35 -19.39 -5.19
C ASP A 47 -3.25 -20.87 -5.58
N VAL A 48 -4.17 -21.33 -6.43
CA VAL A 48 -4.27 -22.71 -6.90
C VAL A 48 -4.08 -22.76 -8.40
N VAL A 49 -3.18 -23.63 -8.85
CA VAL A 49 -2.99 -23.96 -10.25
C VAL A 49 -3.58 -25.34 -10.54
N VAL A 50 -4.33 -25.42 -11.62
CA VAL A 50 -5.00 -26.63 -12.10
C VAL A 50 -4.36 -27.09 -13.40
N GLU A 51 -3.90 -28.35 -13.45
CA GLU A 51 -3.56 -29.00 -14.71
C GLU A 51 -4.85 -29.47 -15.40
N GLY A 52 -5.47 -28.59 -16.19
CA GLY A 52 -6.74 -28.83 -16.86
C GLY A 52 -7.64 -27.59 -16.93
N ASP A 53 -8.96 -27.81 -16.99
CA ASP A 53 -9.95 -26.72 -17.03
C ASP A 53 -10.14 -26.09 -15.64
N ALA A 54 -9.38 -25.02 -15.40
CA ALA A 54 -9.44 -24.24 -14.17
C ALA A 54 -10.80 -23.57 -13.93
N LEU A 55 -11.55 -23.24 -14.98
CA LEU A 55 -12.84 -22.56 -14.86
C LEU A 55 -13.92 -23.55 -14.44
N ALA A 56 -13.90 -24.75 -15.00
CA ALA A 56 -14.77 -25.85 -14.53
C ALA A 56 -14.45 -26.22 -13.07
N VAL A 57 -13.17 -26.26 -12.68
CA VAL A 57 -12.78 -26.48 -11.28
C VAL A 57 -13.26 -25.34 -10.38
N ALA A 58 -13.14 -24.09 -10.81
CA ALA A 58 -13.60 -22.93 -10.05
C ALA A 58 -15.11 -22.97 -9.80
N GLU A 59 -15.92 -23.28 -10.82
CA GLU A 59 -17.38 -23.44 -10.72
C GLU A 59 -17.78 -24.59 -9.80
N ALA A 60 -17.02 -25.69 -9.79
CA ALA A 60 -17.28 -26.82 -8.90
C ALA A 60 -16.82 -26.58 -7.46
N LEU A 61 -15.86 -25.68 -7.26
CA LEU A 61 -15.25 -25.40 -5.97
C LEU A 61 -16.10 -24.47 -5.09
N GLY A 62 -16.76 -23.47 -5.67
CA GLY A 62 -17.54 -22.48 -4.93
C GLY A 62 -18.20 -21.41 -5.80
N GLU A 63 -18.55 -20.28 -5.20
CA GLU A 63 -19.16 -19.15 -5.92
C GLU A 63 -18.07 -18.36 -6.67
N VAL A 64 -18.15 -18.32 -8.00
CA VAL A 64 -17.23 -17.55 -8.82
C VAL A 64 -17.56 -16.06 -8.72
N VAL A 65 -16.65 -15.28 -8.14
CA VAL A 65 -16.78 -13.82 -7.93
C VAL A 65 -16.32 -13.06 -9.17
N GLU A 66 -15.21 -13.50 -9.76
CA GLU A 66 -14.62 -12.88 -10.95
C GLU A 66 -14.02 -13.95 -11.86
N ARG A 67 -14.11 -13.74 -13.17
CA ARG A 67 -13.62 -14.67 -14.20
C ARG A 67 -12.88 -13.91 -15.29
N HIS A 68 -11.71 -14.41 -15.66
CA HIS A 68 -10.94 -13.93 -16.81
C HIS A 68 -10.64 -15.08 -17.76
N GLU A 69 -11.51 -15.27 -18.75
CA GLU A 69 -11.41 -16.38 -19.71
C GLU A 69 -10.10 -16.38 -20.49
N ARG A 70 -9.64 -15.19 -20.94
CA ARG A 70 -8.38 -15.04 -21.68
C ARG A 70 -7.17 -15.61 -20.92
N PHE A 71 -7.19 -15.54 -19.59
CA PHE A 71 -6.07 -15.94 -18.75
C PHE A 71 -6.29 -17.29 -18.06
N GLY A 72 -7.47 -17.90 -18.24
CA GLY A 72 -7.88 -19.12 -17.56
C GLY A 72 -7.89 -18.98 -16.03
N THR A 73 -8.29 -17.82 -15.52
CA THR A 73 -8.29 -17.54 -14.06
C THR A 73 -9.66 -17.16 -13.54
N ALA A 74 -9.93 -17.52 -12.28
CA ALA A 74 -11.14 -17.15 -11.55
C ALA A 74 -10.83 -16.87 -10.08
N GLU A 75 -11.52 -15.89 -9.49
CA GLU A 75 -11.61 -15.72 -8.03
C GLU A 75 -12.87 -16.45 -7.54
N VAL A 76 -12.71 -17.34 -6.56
CA VAL A 76 -13.79 -18.17 -6.03
C VAL A 76 -13.94 -17.93 -4.54
N LEU A 77 -15.18 -17.68 -4.11
CA LEU A 77 -15.56 -17.65 -2.71
C LEU A 77 -15.95 -19.06 -2.25
N VAL A 78 -15.26 -19.54 -1.22
CA VAL A 78 -15.53 -20.83 -0.58
C VAL A 78 -15.80 -20.63 0.91
N GLU A 79 -16.24 -21.70 1.58
CA GLU A 79 -16.26 -21.72 3.04
C GLU A 79 -14.85 -21.45 3.59
N GLY A 80 -14.74 -20.33 4.32
CA GLY A 80 -13.51 -19.87 4.93
C GLY A 80 -12.82 -18.71 4.22
N GLY A 81 -12.98 -18.51 2.91
CA GLY A 81 -12.26 -17.40 2.25
C GLY A 81 -12.32 -17.38 0.73
N ARG A 82 -11.48 -16.52 0.16
CA ARG A 82 -11.32 -16.38 -1.30
C ARG A 82 -10.10 -17.16 -1.78
N ILE A 83 -10.24 -17.78 -2.95
CA ILE A 83 -9.20 -18.57 -3.59
C ILE A 83 -9.07 -18.10 -5.03
N ASN A 84 -7.83 -17.90 -5.47
CA ASN A 84 -7.53 -17.68 -6.88
C ASN A 84 -7.26 -19.04 -7.54
N VAL A 85 -8.03 -19.36 -8.57
CA VAL A 85 -7.85 -20.58 -9.37
C VAL A 85 -7.34 -20.18 -10.74
N ALA A 86 -6.26 -20.80 -11.20
CA ALA A 86 -5.66 -20.54 -12.50
C ALA A 86 -5.33 -21.86 -13.23
N GLY A 87 -5.48 -21.87 -14.55
CA GLY A 87 -4.98 -22.97 -15.37
C GLY A 87 -3.45 -22.94 -15.45
N ALA A 88 -2.83 -24.11 -15.39
CA ALA A 88 -1.41 -24.27 -15.69
C ALA A 88 -1.14 -23.80 -17.13
N ARG A 89 -0.13 -22.94 -17.29
CA ARG A 89 0.08 -22.22 -18.54
C ARG A 89 1.54 -21.87 -18.78
N THR A 90 1.89 -21.71 -20.04
CA THR A 90 3.13 -21.05 -20.47
C THR A 90 2.84 -19.60 -20.82
N GLU A 91 3.89 -18.78 -20.80
CA GLU A 91 3.84 -17.37 -21.17
C GLU A 91 4.98 -17.07 -22.14
N THR A 92 4.65 -16.38 -23.22
CA THR A 92 5.64 -15.82 -24.14
C THR A 92 5.43 -14.31 -24.27
N TYR A 93 6.50 -13.57 -24.54
CA TYR A 93 6.48 -12.12 -24.58
C TYR A 93 6.91 -11.68 -25.97
N ALA A 94 6.00 -11.05 -26.73
CA ALA A 94 6.28 -10.59 -28.09
C ALA A 94 7.40 -9.54 -28.12
N GLU A 95 7.44 -8.66 -27.11
CA GLU A 95 8.47 -7.66 -26.91
C GLU A 95 8.64 -7.35 -25.41
N PRO A 96 9.79 -6.77 -25.00
CA PRO A 96 10.04 -6.42 -23.59
C PRO A 96 8.91 -5.57 -22.98
N GLY A 97 8.35 -5.99 -21.85
CA GLY A 97 7.28 -5.27 -21.14
C GLY A 97 5.87 -5.45 -21.70
N ALA A 98 5.70 -6.17 -22.81
CA ALA A 98 4.39 -6.52 -23.32
C ALA A 98 3.60 -7.39 -22.30
N LEU A 99 2.28 -7.41 -22.44
CA LEU A 99 1.49 -8.44 -21.77
C LEU A 99 1.86 -9.80 -22.37
N PRO A 100 1.93 -10.87 -21.54
CA PRO A 100 2.26 -12.18 -22.06
C PRO A 100 1.12 -12.74 -22.93
N ASP A 101 1.51 -13.44 -23.98
CA ASP A 101 0.64 -14.38 -24.68
C ASP A 101 0.62 -15.68 -23.88
N VAL A 102 -0.59 -16.08 -23.47
CA VAL A 102 -0.83 -17.19 -22.56
C VAL A 102 -1.33 -18.40 -23.34
N GLU A 103 -0.68 -19.54 -23.14
CA GLU A 103 -1.10 -20.83 -23.67
C GLU A 103 -1.45 -21.76 -22.50
N LEU A 104 -2.73 -22.14 -22.43
CA LEU A 104 -3.28 -23.02 -21.39
C LEU A 104 -3.02 -24.50 -21.71
N GLY A 105 -3.04 -25.34 -20.68
CA GLY A 105 -2.87 -26.79 -20.83
C GLY A 105 -1.43 -27.25 -20.65
N ALA A 106 -0.57 -26.40 -20.08
CA ALA A 106 0.79 -26.75 -19.70
C ALA A 106 0.81 -27.65 -18.46
N GLY A 107 1.95 -28.32 -18.24
CA GLY A 107 2.20 -28.99 -16.95
C GLY A 107 2.58 -27.99 -15.85
N ILE A 108 2.47 -28.41 -14.59
CA ILE A 108 2.84 -27.58 -13.44
C ILE A 108 4.31 -27.15 -13.49
N GLU A 109 5.21 -28.00 -13.96
CA GLU A 109 6.63 -27.65 -14.09
C GLU A 109 6.87 -26.50 -15.08
N GLU A 110 6.10 -26.44 -16.16
CA GLU A 110 6.15 -25.36 -17.15
C GLU A 110 5.57 -24.07 -16.58
N ASP A 111 4.47 -24.16 -15.84
CA ASP A 111 3.89 -23.03 -15.09
C ASP A 111 4.88 -22.45 -14.07
N LEU A 112 5.64 -23.31 -13.38
CA LEU A 112 6.63 -22.84 -12.41
C LEU A 112 7.79 -22.10 -13.09
N ARG A 113 8.20 -22.48 -14.30
CA ARG A 113 9.34 -21.88 -15.03
C ARG A 113 9.09 -20.45 -15.54
N ARG A 114 7.83 -20.04 -15.74
CA ARG A 114 7.48 -18.67 -16.19
C ARG A 114 7.46 -17.62 -15.06
N ARG A 115 7.53 -18.06 -13.81
CA ARG A 115 7.38 -17.19 -12.63
C ARG A 115 8.54 -16.21 -12.47
N ASP A 116 8.36 -15.26 -11.55
CA ASP A 116 9.30 -14.17 -11.32
C ASP A 116 10.57 -14.62 -10.60
N PHE A 117 10.43 -15.32 -9.48
CA PHE A 117 11.52 -15.70 -8.59
C PHE A 117 11.49 -17.17 -8.18
N THR A 118 12.66 -17.75 -7.92
CA THR A 118 12.83 -19.16 -7.48
C THR A 118 11.97 -19.48 -6.26
N ILE A 119 11.94 -18.59 -5.27
CA ILE A 119 11.14 -18.75 -4.05
C ILE A 119 9.62 -18.80 -4.28
N ASN A 120 9.13 -18.32 -5.43
CA ASN A 120 7.72 -18.36 -5.83
C ASN A 120 7.42 -19.52 -6.78
N ALA A 121 8.45 -20.22 -7.24
CA ALA A 121 8.37 -21.32 -8.19
C ALA A 121 8.33 -22.68 -7.46
N ILE A 122 7.36 -22.79 -6.55
CA ILE A 122 7.11 -23.93 -5.67
C ILE A 122 5.61 -24.27 -5.75
N ALA A 123 5.31 -25.56 -5.92
CA ALA A 123 3.97 -26.11 -5.95
C ALA A 123 3.83 -27.25 -4.93
N VAL A 124 2.68 -27.34 -4.27
CA VAL A 124 2.33 -28.44 -3.36
C VAL A 124 0.99 -29.01 -3.78
N ALA A 125 0.95 -30.29 -4.10
CA ALA A 125 -0.27 -31.00 -4.44
C ALA A 125 -1.20 -31.05 -3.22
N LEU A 126 -2.47 -30.67 -3.42
CA LEU A 126 -3.43 -30.50 -2.32
C LEU A 126 -3.99 -31.83 -1.77
N ASP A 127 -3.96 -32.90 -2.58
CA ASP A 127 -4.43 -34.24 -2.25
C ASP A 127 -3.45 -35.00 -1.33
N ASP A 128 -2.19 -35.12 -1.76
CA ASP A 128 -1.16 -35.96 -1.13
C ASP A 128 -0.01 -35.17 -0.48
N GLY A 129 0.12 -33.87 -0.76
CA GLY A 129 1.16 -33.00 -0.21
C GLY A 129 2.52 -33.08 -0.92
N ARG A 130 2.62 -33.78 -2.05
CA ARG A 130 3.82 -33.82 -2.89
C ARG A 130 4.23 -32.41 -3.30
N THR A 131 5.52 -32.11 -3.22
CA THR A 131 6.06 -30.80 -3.58
C THR A 131 6.86 -30.89 -4.87
N ILE A 132 6.64 -29.94 -5.78
CA ILE A 132 7.44 -29.72 -6.99
C ILE A 132 8.07 -28.33 -6.93
N THR A 133 9.34 -28.23 -7.30
CA THR A 133 10.07 -26.95 -7.36
C THR A 133 10.93 -26.88 -8.60
N VAL A 134 11.21 -25.67 -9.07
CA VAL A 134 12.31 -25.46 -10.01
C VAL A 134 13.67 -25.74 -9.34
N PRO A 135 14.73 -26.06 -10.11
CA PRO A 135 16.08 -26.23 -9.57
C PRO A 135 16.53 -25.02 -8.74
N GLY A 136 17.13 -25.27 -7.57
CA GLY A 136 17.67 -24.24 -6.68
C GLY A 136 16.64 -23.48 -5.82
N ALA A 137 15.33 -23.63 -6.05
CA ALA A 137 14.32 -22.91 -5.29
C ALA A 137 14.27 -23.28 -3.80
N ALA A 138 14.49 -24.55 -3.47
CA ALA A 138 14.58 -24.98 -2.07
C ALA A 138 15.81 -24.36 -1.38
N ASP A 139 16.97 -24.43 -2.03
CA ASP A 139 18.22 -23.88 -1.51
C ASP A 139 18.16 -22.37 -1.32
N ASP A 140 17.55 -21.65 -2.27
CA ASP A 140 17.34 -20.20 -2.17
C ASP A 140 16.39 -19.85 -1.04
N LEU A 141 15.33 -20.63 -0.83
CA LEU A 141 14.39 -20.41 0.26
C LEU A 141 15.06 -20.61 1.62
N ASP A 142 15.82 -21.69 1.77
CA ASP A 142 16.57 -22.01 3.01
C ASP A 142 17.67 -20.97 3.27
N ALA A 143 18.34 -20.49 2.22
CA ALA A 143 19.35 -19.43 2.29
C ALA A 143 18.76 -18.00 2.37
N ARG A 144 17.43 -17.84 2.37
CA ARG A 144 16.73 -16.54 2.31
C ARG A 144 17.24 -15.65 1.17
N ARG A 145 17.42 -16.23 -0.01
CA ARG A 145 17.91 -15.58 -1.23
C ARG A 145 16.78 -15.33 -2.22
N LEU A 146 16.76 -14.14 -2.81
CA LEU A 146 15.83 -13.76 -3.86
C LEU A 146 16.54 -13.77 -5.21
N ARG A 147 16.17 -14.74 -6.08
CA ARG A 147 16.78 -14.96 -7.39
C ARG A 147 15.72 -15.07 -8.48
N VAL A 148 15.97 -14.46 -9.65
CA VAL A 148 15.09 -14.59 -10.83
C VAL A 148 15.26 -15.95 -11.54
N LEU A 149 14.24 -16.40 -12.27
CA LEU A 149 14.29 -17.69 -12.98
C LEU A 149 15.11 -17.69 -14.27
N HIS A 150 15.29 -16.53 -14.91
CA HIS A 150 16.00 -16.40 -16.18
C HIS A 150 16.57 -14.98 -16.36
N GLU A 151 17.62 -14.87 -17.16
CA GLU A 151 18.36 -13.62 -17.42
C GLU A 151 17.48 -12.48 -17.97
N ARG A 152 16.44 -12.85 -18.74
CA ARG A 152 15.51 -11.89 -19.35
C ARG A 152 14.36 -11.44 -18.44
N SER A 153 14.27 -11.94 -17.21
CA SER A 153 13.11 -11.74 -16.32
C SER A 153 12.66 -10.28 -16.20
N PHE A 154 13.60 -9.36 -15.98
CA PHE A 154 13.28 -7.93 -15.85
C PHE A 154 13.07 -7.19 -17.18
N LEU A 155 13.51 -7.77 -18.30
CA LEU A 155 13.22 -7.24 -19.64
C LEU A 155 11.82 -7.66 -20.07
N ASP A 156 11.48 -8.93 -19.86
CA ASP A 156 10.17 -9.48 -20.22
C ASP A 156 9.07 -8.82 -19.35
N ASP A 157 9.31 -8.65 -18.05
CA ASP A 157 8.42 -7.89 -17.16
C ASP A 157 9.17 -6.97 -16.17
N PRO A 158 9.35 -5.69 -16.52
CA PRO A 158 9.99 -4.68 -15.67
C PRO A 158 9.30 -4.45 -14.31
N THR A 159 8.02 -4.81 -14.17
CA THR A 159 7.31 -4.68 -12.87
C THR A 159 7.94 -5.58 -11.80
N ARG A 160 8.65 -6.65 -12.21
CA ARG A 160 9.38 -7.54 -11.31
C ARG A 160 10.45 -6.84 -10.49
N ILE A 161 10.96 -5.68 -10.90
CA ILE A 161 11.91 -4.89 -10.09
C ILE A 161 11.23 -4.37 -8.81
N TYR A 162 10.00 -3.90 -8.91
CA TYR A 162 9.22 -3.44 -7.76
C TYR A 162 8.85 -4.60 -6.84
N ARG A 163 8.47 -5.74 -7.43
CA ARG A 163 8.21 -6.99 -6.70
C ARG A 163 9.47 -7.49 -5.98
N MET A 164 10.63 -7.37 -6.62
CA MET A 164 11.93 -7.73 -6.03
C MET A 164 12.18 -6.92 -4.76
N VAL A 165 12.06 -5.60 -4.83
CA VAL A 165 12.24 -4.72 -3.66
C VAL A 165 11.24 -5.07 -2.57
N ARG A 166 9.97 -5.26 -2.93
CA ARG A 166 8.90 -5.63 -1.99
C ARG A 166 9.19 -6.94 -1.28
N TYR A 167 9.52 -8.00 -2.02
CA TYR A 167 9.83 -9.30 -1.41
C TYR A 167 11.11 -9.28 -0.59
N ALA A 168 12.16 -8.61 -1.05
CA ALA A 168 13.42 -8.50 -0.33
C ALA A 168 13.22 -7.88 1.06
N GLN A 169 12.52 -6.76 1.16
CA GLN A 169 12.26 -6.12 2.46
C GLN A 169 11.22 -6.86 3.28
N ARG A 170 10.04 -7.17 2.70
CA ARG A 170 8.93 -7.79 3.44
C ARG A 170 9.31 -9.13 4.07
N LEU A 171 10.10 -9.93 3.35
CA LEU A 171 10.47 -11.27 3.77
C LEU A 171 11.90 -11.33 4.34
N GLY A 172 12.61 -10.21 4.42
CA GLY A 172 14.00 -10.15 4.87
C GLY A 172 14.91 -11.08 4.07
N LEU A 173 14.86 -10.98 2.75
CA LEU A 173 15.65 -11.79 1.82
C LEU A 173 16.81 -10.98 1.25
N ALA A 174 17.95 -11.64 1.04
CA ALA A 174 19.07 -11.07 0.32
C ALA A 174 18.85 -11.21 -1.20
N ILE A 175 19.00 -10.12 -1.94
CA ILE A 175 18.95 -10.15 -3.40
C ILE A 175 20.24 -10.81 -3.91
N ASP A 176 20.09 -11.83 -4.74
CA ASP A 176 21.21 -12.50 -5.42
C ASP A 176 22.01 -11.53 -6.30
N GLU A 177 23.34 -11.68 -6.37
CA GLU A 177 24.23 -10.71 -7.02
C GLU A 177 23.98 -10.59 -8.53
N GLU A 178 23.72 -11.70 -9.20
CA GLU A 178 23.38 -11.73 -10.62
C GLU A 178 22.01 -11.09 -10.84
N THR A 179 21.03 -11.43 -10.00
CA THR A 179 19.70 -10.80 -10.02
C THR A 179 19.77 -9.28 -9.87
N ALA A 180 20.59 -8.78 -8.93
CA ALA A 180 20.83 -7.36 -8.75
C ALA A 180 21.47 -6.71 -9.99
N THR A 181 22.37 -7.41 -10.66
CA THR A 181 23.05 -6.93 -11.88
C THR A 181 22.08 -6.87 -13.06
N LEU A 182 21.24 -7.89 -13.24
CA LEU A 182 20.19 -7.92 -14.25
C LEU A 182 19.17 -6.79 -14.05
N ALA A 183 18.73 -6.56 -12.81
CA ALA A 183 17.81 -5.47 -12.48
C ALA A 183 18.41 -4.09 -12.83
N ARG A 184 19.66 -3.82 -12.41
CA ARG A 184 20.36 -2.57 -12.76
C ARG A 184 20.50 -2.39 -14.27
N THR A 185 20.83 -3.46 -14.98
CA THR A 185 20.98 -3.44 -16.44
C THR A 185 19.66 -3.11 -17.12
N ALA A 186 18.55 -3.73 -16.69
CA ALA A 186 17.22 -3.46 -17.22
C ALA A 186 16.77 -2.01 -16.98
N VAL A 187 17.04 -1.44 -15.79
CA VAL A 187 16.77 -0.03 -15.51
C VAL A 187 17.60 0.87 -16.42
N ALA A 188 18.90 0.62 -16.53
CA ALA A 188 19.82 1.40 -17.35
C ALA A 188 19.47 1.35 -18.85
N SER A 189 18.90 0.24 -19.34
CA SER A 189 18.45 0.10 -20.72
C SER A 189 17.06 0.69 -20.98
N GLY A 190 16.43 1.32 -19.98
CA GLY A 190 15.11 1.94 -20.12
C GLY A 190 13.94 0.96 -20.12
N ALA A 191 14.10 -0.25 -19.57
CA ALA A 191 13.03 -1.27 -19.56
C ALA A 191 11.75 -0.77 -18.87
N LEU A 192 11.86 0.10 -17.88
CA LEU A 192 10.69 0.70 -17.22
C LEU A 192 9.81 1.51 -18.18
N LEU A 193 10.34 2.00 -19.31
CA LEU A 193 9.59 2.74 -20.32
C LEU A 193 8.80 1.84 -21.26
N THR A 194 9.03 0.52 -21.23
CA THR A 194 8.33 -0.44 -22.09
C THR A 194 7.02 -0.94 -21.48
N VAL A 195 6.74 -0.58 -20.22
CA VAL A 195 5.49 -0.89 -19.52
C VAL A 195 4.70 0.39 -19.24
N SER A 196 3.37 0.26 -19.21
CA SER A 196 2.51 1.39 -18.88
C SER A 196 2.75 1.89 -17.45
N ARG A 197 2.60 3.20 -17.26
CA ARG A 197 2.71 3.83 -15.94
C ARG A 197 1.74 3.21 -14.93
N ASP A 198 0.55 2.81 -15.36
CA ASP A 198 -0.46 2.19 -14.50
C ASP A 198 -0.01 0.84 -13.94
N ARG A 199 0.71 0.02 -14.72
CA ARG A 199 1.26 -1.26 -14.25
C ARG A 199 2.33 -1.03 -13.18
N LEU A 200 3.21 -0.06 -13.39
CA LEU A 200 4.22 0.32 -12.40
C LEU A 200 3.58 0.88 -11.11
N ALA A 201 2.62 1.78 -11.30
CA ALA A 201 1.85 2.39 -10.22
C ALA A 201 1.09 1.34 -9.40
N ASN A 202 0.60 0.27 -10.02
CA ASN A 202 -0.06 -0.83 -9.30
C ASN A 202 0.89 -1.50 -8.30
N GLU A 203 2.13 -1.83 -8.70
CA GLU A 203 3.10 -2.41 -7.77
C GLU A 203 3.50 -1.43 -6.66
N LEU A 204 3.61 -0.13 -6.95
CA LEU A 204 3.85 0.89 -5.92
C LEU A 204 2.68 1.02 -4.94
N ARG A 205 1.43 0.92 -5.40
CA ARG A 205 0.25 0.91 -4.52
C ARG A 205 0.23 -0.30 -3.60
N LEU A 206 0.68 -1.47 -4.07
CA LEU A 206 0.82 -2.65 -3.21
C LEU A 206 1.81 -2.43 -2.07
N MET A 207 2.85 -1.61 -2.26
CA MET A 207 3.78 -1.25 -1.18
C MET A 207 3.15 -0.39 -0.08
N LEU A 208 2.10 0.37 -0.39
CA LEU A 208 1.38 1.19 0.60
C LEU A 208 0.69 0.33 1.69
N GLY A 209 0.37 -0.92 1.37
CA GLY A 209 -0.29 -1.86 2.27
C GLY A 209 0.66 -2.77 3.04
N GLU A 210 1.98 -2.59 2.90
CA GLU A 210 2.97 -3.32 3.69
C GLU A 210 3.30 -2.57 4.99
N ASP A 211 3.98 -3.24 5.94
CA ASP A 211 4.20 -2.70 7.30
C ASP A 211 5.10 -1.44 7.33
N ASP A 212 6.06 -1.33 6.40
CA ASP A 212 6.95 -0.16 6.25
C ASP A 212 6.91 0.39 4.81
N PRO A 213 5.83 1.09 4.42
CA PRO A 213 5.70 1.63 3.07
C PRO A 213 6.76 2.71 2.78
N ALA A 214 7.22 3.42 3.81
CA ALA A 214 8.24 4.45 3.70
C ALA A 214 9.60 3.88 3.31
N GLY A 215 10.05 2.81 3.99
CA GLY A 215 11.30 2.11 3.65
C GLY A 215 11.26 1.43 2.28
N LEU A 216 10.10 0.86 1.93
CA LEU A 216 9.90 0.19 0.64
C LEU A 216 9.97 1.15 -0.54
N LEU A 217 9.26 2.29 -0.46
CA LEU A 217 9.25 3.28 -1.54
C LEU A 217 10.60 3.98 -1.67
N ALA A 218 11.30 4.25 -0.56
CA ALA A 218 12.66 4.77 -0.58
C ALA A 218 13.60 3.80 -1.31
N ALA A 219 13.56 2.51 -0.94
CA ALA A 219 14.36 1.50 -1.63
C ALA A 219 13.97 1.33 -3.11
N ALA A 220 12.67 1.39 -3.43
CA ALA A 220 12.24 1.35 -4.83
C ALA A 220 12.85 2.52 -5.61
N HIS A 221 12.83 3.73 -5.05
CA HIS A 221 13.48 4.90 -5.65
C HIS A 221 14.99 4.70 -5.86
N ASP A 222 15.70 4.07 -4.91
CA ASP A 222 17.13 3.77 -5.08
C ASP A 222 17.40 2.83 -6.26
N TRP A 223 16.47 1.91 -6.56
CA TRP A 223 16.58 0.99 -7.69
C TRP A 223 16.15 1.58 -9.02
N VAL A 224 15.07 2.37 -9.05
CA VAL A 224 14.42 2.81 -10.30
C VAL A 224 14.47 4.31 -10.56
N GLY A 225 15.07 5.09 -9.66
CA GLY A 225 15.12 6.54 -9.72
C GLY A 225 13.72 7.15 -9.85
N SER A 226 13.53 8.03 -10.85
CA SER A 226 12.25 8.71 -11.09
C SER A 226 11.09 7.78 -11.47
N GLY A 227 11.33 6.47 -11.69
CA GLY A 227 10.30 5.43 -11.79
C GLY A 227 9.52 5.18 -10.50
N ALA A 228 9.95 5.74 -9.37
CA ALA A 228 9.26 5.70 -8.09
C ALA A 228 9.29 7.08 -7.40
N PRO A 229 8.33 7.38 -6.50
CA PRO A 229 8.40 8.60 -5.70
C PRO A 229 9.63 8.56 -4.79
N ALA A 230 10.33 9.69 -4.69
CA ALA A 230 11.41 9.80 -3.71
C ALA A 230 10.82 10.16 -2.35
N VAL A 231 10.98 9.24 -1.41
CA VAL A 231 10.48 9.31 -0.03
C VAL A 231 11.66 9.45 0.92
N ASP A 232 11.57 10.39 1.86
CA ASP A 232 12.47 10.37 3.04
C ASP A 232 11.83 9.49 4.12
N PRO A 233 12.41 8.32 4.42
CA PRO A 233 11.77 7.34 5.27
C PRO A 233 11.71 7.77 6.75
N VAL A 234 12.58 8.67 7.21
CA VAL A 234 12.60 9.10 8.62
C VAL A 234 11.38 9.96 8.97
N PRO A 235 11.16 11.14 8.37
CA PRO A 235 9.96 11.93 8.62
C PRO A 235 8.69 11.24 8.10
N ALA A 236 8.77 10.39 7.07
CA ALA A 236 7.60 9.62 6.61
C ALA A 236 7.05 8.69 7.69
N ARG A 237 7.90 7.86 8.32
CA ARG A 237 7.44 6.91 9.37
C ARG A 237 6.85 7.66 10.56
N ALA A 238 7.51 8.71 11.02
CA ALA A 238 7.01 9.54 12.11
C ALA A 238 5.68 10.22 11.75
N ALA A 239 5.53 10.71 10.52
CA ALA A 239 4.28 11.33 10.06
C ALA A 239 3.15 10.30 9.92
N LEU A 240 3.43 9.10 9.39
CA LEU A 240 2.45 8.02 9.31
C LEU A 240 1.96 7.57 10.69
N ALA A 241 2.83 7.55 11.70
CA ALA A 241 2.46 7.24 13.08
C ALA A 241 1.57 8.31 13.75
N LEU A 242 1.54 9.53 13.19
CA LEU A 242 0.64 10.61 13.61
C LEU A 242 -0.63 10.69 12.76
N LEU A 243 -0.65 10.05 11.59
CA LEU A 243 -1.70 10.24 10.60
C LEU A 243 -3.03 9.65 11.10
N PRO A 244 -4.11 10.44 11.16
CA PRO A 244 -5.41 9.92 11.59
C PRO A 244 -6.02 9.00 10.52
N PRO A 245 -7.02 8.16 10.85
CA PRO A 245 -7.63 7.22 9.90
C PRO A 245 -8.27 7.87 8.65
N ASP A 246 -8.67 9.14 8.73
CA ASP A 246 -9.20 9.92 7.61
C ASP A 246 -8.11 10.62 6.77
N GLY A 247 -6.83 10.44 7.14
CA GLY A 247 -5.68 10.98 6.45
C GLY A 247 -5.17 10.09 5.31
N ARG A 248 -4.37 10.67 4.42
CA ARG A 248 -3.83 10.00 3.24
C ARG A 248 -2.35 9.67 3.35
N ALA A 249 -2.03 8.38 3.47
CA ALA A 249 -0.65 7.90 3.58
C ALA A 249 0.18 8.21 2.33
N ASP A 250 -0.42 8.07 1.14
CA ASP A 250 0.24 8.36 -0.14
C ASP A 250 0.67 9.83 -0.29
N VAL A 251 -0.15 10.75 0.22
CA VAL A 251 0.17 12.19 0.29
C VAL A 251 1.34 12.46 1.23
N VAL A 252 1.36 11.83 2.41
CA VAL A 252 2.48 11.97 3.38
C VAL A 252 3.78 11.43 2.79
N LEU A 253 3.74 10.24 2.19
CA LEU A 253 4.89 9.58 1.59
C LEU A 253 5.47 10.42 0.43
N ALA A 254 4.62 10.91 -0.48
CA ALA A 254 5.07 11.78 -1.57
C ALA A 254 5.62 13.12 -1.07
N ALA A 255 5.07 13.68 0.01
CA ALA A 255 5.51 14.95 0.57
C ALA A 255 6.81 14.83 1.38
N SER A 256 7.07 13.70 2.04
CA SER A 256 8.20 13.55 2.97
C SER A 256 9.56 13.71 2.28
N GLY A 257 9.73 13.14 1.08
CA GLY A 257 10.97 13.29 0.30
C GLY A 257 11.04 14.57 -0.52
N ALA A 258 10.04 15.45 -0.39
CA ALA A 258 9.88 16.68 -1.16
C ALA A 258 9.65 17.91 -0.27
N ILE A 259 10.05 17.86 1.01
CA ILE A 259 9.84 18.97 1.96
C ILE A 259 10.42 20.28 1.39
N GLY A 260 9.56 21.30 1.29
CA GLY A 260 9.89 22.60 0.68
C GLY A 260 9.70 22.69 -0.84
N ASP A 261 9.42 21.57 -1.52
CA ASP A 261 9.12 21.51 -2.96
C ASP A 261 7.74 20.87 -3.20
N GLY A 262 6.69 21.70 -3.10
CA GLY A 262 5.32 21.26 -3.34
C GLY A 262 5.07 20.76 -4.76
N ARG A 263 5.84 21.22 -5.76
CA ARG A 263 5.67 20.77 -7.16
C ARG A 263 6.16 19.35 -7.33
N ARG A 264 7.28 19.00 -6.71
CA ARG A 264 7.78 17.62 -6.68
C ARG A 264 6.79 16.71 -5.96
N ALA A 265 6.30 17.09 -4.78
CA ALA A 265 5.29 16.30 -4.07
C ALA A 265 4.02 16.04 -4.92
N ALA A 266 3.53 17.08 -5.62
CA ALA A 266 2.38 16.97 -6.53
C ALA A 266 2.63 16.09 -7.76
N ARG A 267 3.89 15.89 -8.16
CA ARG A 267 4.26 14.96 -9.23
C ARG A 267 4.37 13.53 -8.69
N ASP A 268 5.00 13.38 -7.53
CA ASP A 268 5.30 12.08 -6.94
C ASP A 268 4.02 11.37 -6.45
N VAL A 269 3.02 12.12 -5.95
CA VAL A 269 1.73 11.54 -5.52
C VAL A 269 0.94 10.90 -6.68
N GLN A 270 1.22 11.28 -7.93
CA GLN A 270 0.54 10.75 -9.12
C GLN A 270 0.86 9.26 -9.36
N TRP A 271 1.90 8.73 -8.74
CA TRP A 271 2.14 7.28 -8.72
C TRP A 271 1.02 6.53 -8.00
N PHE A 272 0.26 7.19 -7.13
CA PHE A 272 -0.83 6.60 -6.36
C PHE A 272 -2.18 7.14 -6.82
N ASP A 273 -2.29 8.47 -6.95
CA ASP A 273 -3.53 9.18 -7.29
C ASP A 273 -3.22 10.44 -8.11
N ASP A 274 -3.60 10.43 -9.39
CA ASP A 274 -3.42 11.55 -10.32
C ASP A 274 -4.61 12.53 -10.32
N SER A 275 -5.44 12.51 -9.29
CA SER A 275 -6.51 13.49 -9.14
C SER A 275 -5.97 14.87 -8.74
N ARG A 276 -6.61 15.93 -9.25
CA ARG A 276 -6.27 17.32 -8.87
C ARG A 276 -6.32 17.56 -7.36
N PRO A 277 -7.29 17.02 -6.59
CA PRO A 277 -7.30 17.13 -5.13
C PRO A 277 -6.07 16.51 -4.45
N ALA A 278 -5.64 15.31 -4.87
CA ALA A 278 -4.46 14.65 -4.31
C ALA A 278 -3.19 15.45 -4.55
N ARG A 279 -2.97 15.91 -5.80
CA ARG A 279 -1.84 16.77 -6.15
C ARG A 279 -1.80 18.07 -5.34
N ARG A 280 -2.95 18.71 -5.13
CA ARG A 280 -3.04 19.93 -4.30
C ARG A 280 -2.71 19.64 -2.84
N ARG A 281 -3.21 18.54 -2.28
CA ARG A 281 -2.91 18.13 -0.90
C ARG A 281 -1.42 17.83 -0.71
N ALA A 282 -0.81 17.07 -1.62
CA ALA A 282 0.63 16.78 -1.59
C ALA A 282 1.48 18.06 -1.69
N HIS A 283 1.11 18.96 -2.62
CA HIS A 283 1.73 20.27 -2.72
C HIS A 283 1.69 21.05 -1.40
N ASP A 284 0.49 21.22 -0.83
CA ASP A 284 0.30 22.03 0.39
C ASP A 284 0.95 21.40 1.62
N THR A 285 1.02 20.07 1.66
CA THR A 285 1.69 19.27 2.70
C THR A 285 3.20 19.50 2.67
N ALA A 286 3.82 19.42 1.49
CA ALA A 286 5.27 19.54 1.35
C ALA A 286 5.78 20.99 1.42
N GLN A 287 5.12 21.93 0.73
CA GLN A 287 5.61 23.32 0.55
C GLN A 287 5.77 24.07 1.87
N GLY A 288 4.90 23.80 2.85
CA GLY A 288 4.83 24.54 4.12
C GLY A 288 5.21 23.73 5.35
N ALA A 289 5.71 22.49 5.21
CA ALA A 289 5.92 21.57 6.34
C ALA A 289 6.83 22.17 7.44
N SER A 290 8.01 22.65 7.05
CA SER A 290 9.00 23.20 8.00
C SER A 290 8.53 24.50 8.66
N GLU A 291 7.81 25.36 7.92
CA GLU A 291 7.23 26.58 8.48
C GLU A 291 6.14 26.25 9.51
N LEU A 292 5.27 25.30 9.17
CA LEU A 292 4.21 24.83 10.04
C LEU A 292 4.79 24.18 11.31
N ALA A 293 5.83 23.37 11.20
CA ALA A 293 6.52 22.77 12.35
C ALA A 293 7.00 23.85 13.33
N ARG A 294 7.68 24.89 12.82
CA ARG A 294 8.13 26.01 13.67
C ARG A 294 6.95 26.82 14.25
N ALA A 295 5.84 26.94 13.53
CA ALA A 295 4.65 27.63 14.01
C ALA A 295 3.98 26.86 15.16
N LEU A 296 3.89 25.53 15.03
CA LEU A 296 3.40 24.63 16.08
C LEU A 296 4.30 24.67 17.33
N GLU A 297 5.62 24.65 17.14
CA GLU A 297 6.59 24.73 18.26
C GLU A 297 6.47 26.06 19.04
N ARG A 298 6.20 27.17 18.35
CA ARG A 298 5.98 28.48 18.99
C ARG A 298 4.61 28.62 19.66
N ALA A 299 3.64 27.79 19.32
CA ALA A 299 2.28 27.92 19.82
C ALA A 299 2.20 27.49 21.30
N LYS A 300 2.08 28.46 22.19
CA LYS A 300 2.01 28.22 23.66
C LYS A 300 0.64 27.72 24.13
N ARG A 301 -0.40 27.84 23.30
CA ARG A 301 -1.80 27.54 23.64
C ARG A 301 -2.48 26.75 22.52
N PRO A 302 -3.47 25.89 22.84
CA PRO A 302 -4.29 25.17 21.85
C PRO A 302 -4.88 26.07 20.75
N SER A 303 -5.37 27.25 21.10
CA SER A 303 -5.90 28.22 20.14
C SER A 303 -4.86 28.69 19.12
N GLY A 304 -3.60 28.86 19.55
CA GLY A 304 -2.47 29.19 18.68
C GLY A 304 -2.13 28.06 17.72
N VAL A 305 -2.22 26.81 18.17
CA VAL A 305 -2.08 25.62 17.31
C VAL A 305 -3.18 25.59 16.26
N ALA A 306 -4.44 25.76 16.67
CA ALA A 306 -5.59 25.79 15.76
C ALA A 306 -5.50 26.92 14.73
N ALA A 307 -4.93 28.07 15.10
CA ALA A 307 -4.65 29.16 14.16
C ALA A 307 -3.56 28.78 13.15
N ALA A 308 -2.46 28.15 13.58
CA ALA A 308 -1.34 27.76 12.71
C ALA A 308 -1.73 26.71 11.65
N VAL A 309 -2.57 25.75 12.02
CA VAL A 309 -3.01 24.65 11.12
C VAL A 309 -4.26 24.99 10.30
N ARG A 310 -4.79 26.21 10.42
CA ARG A 310 -6.04 26.61 9.77
C ARG A 310 -5.96 26.44 8.25
N GLY A 311 -6.91 25.70 7.68
CA GLY A 311 -6.97 25.43 6.25
C GLY A 311 -5.89 24.48 5.72
N ARG A 312 -5.07 23.89 6.61
CA ARG A 312 -4.09 22.87 6.27
C ARG A 312 -4.75 21.48 6.31
N PRO A 313 -4.36 20.59 5.38
CA PRO A 313 -4.81 19.20 5.43
C PRO A 313 -4.14 18.48 6.62
N VAL A 314 -4.73 17.40 7.14
CA VAL A 314 -4.21 16.68 8.32
C VAL A 314 -2.82 16.11 8.07
N GLU A 315 -2.53 15.75 6.83
CA GLU A 315 -1.24 15.27 6.34
C GLU A 315 -0.13 16.31 6.56
N ALA A 316 -0.44 17.60 6.38
CA ALA A 316 0.51 18.70 6.63
C ALA A 316 0.83 18.82 8.12
N VAL A 317 -0.16 18.62 8.99
CA VAL A 317 0.05 18.67 10.45
C VAL A 317 0.84 17.46 10.93
N ALA A 318 0.54 16.26 10.41
CA ALA A 318 1.28 15.04 10.70
C ALA A 318 2.75 15.16 10.26
N LEU A 319 3.00 15.63 9.02
CA LEU A 319 4.37 15.85 8.53
C LEU A 319 5.09 16.95 9.32
N ALA A 320 4.41 18.04 9.66
CA ALA A 320 5.01 19.08 10.51
C ALA A 320 5.36 18.57 11.92
N GLY A 321 4.50 17.74 12.52
CA GLY A 321 4.78 17.08 13.80
C GLY A 321 6.01 16.17 13.75
N ALA A 322 6.15 15.40 12.67
CA ALA A 322 7.30 14.54 12.42
C ALA A 322 8.63 15.29 12.29
N LEU A 323 8.60 16.59 12.02
CA LEU A 323 9.80 17.45 11.92
C LEU A 323 10.20 18.08 13.26
N GLY A 324 9.45 17.85 14.35
CA GLY A 324 9.83 18.35 15.68
C GLY A 324 8.71 18.33 16.73
N PRO A 325 7.64 19.13 16.57
CA PRO A 325 6.61 19.31 17.60
C PRO A 325 5.59 18.16 17.64
N GLU A 326 6.06 16.92 17.76
CA GLU A 326 5.25 15.70 17.68
C GLU A 326 4.07 15.72 18.67
N ALA A 327 4.34 15.98 19.95
CA ALA A 327 3.30 15.99 20.99
C ALA A 327 2.21 17.05 20.74
N VAL A 328 2.58 18.19 20.16
CA VAL A 328 1.64 19.27 19.82
C VAL A 328 0.76 18.85 18.63
N ALA A 329 1.37 18.30 17.58
CA ALA A 329 0.65 17.79 16.41
C ALA A 329 -0.30 16.64 16.80
N ARG A 330 0.19 15.67 17.58
CA ARG A 330 -0.60 14.52 18.08
C ARG A 330 -1.85 14.99 18.83
N ARG A 331 -1.67 15.87 19.81
CA ARG A 331 -2.79 16.40 20.60
C ARG A 331 -3.82 17.13 19.74
N TRP A 332 -3.37 17.87 18.72
CA TRP A 332 -4.32 18.50 17.80
C TRP A 332 -5.07 17.48 16.95
N LEU A 333 -4.35 16.48 16.42
CA LEU A 333 -4.88 15.44 15.55
C LEU A 333 -5.87 14.50 16.27
N GLU A 334 -5.63 14.19 17.53
CA GLU A 334 -6.45 13.23 18.30
C GLU A 334 -7.59 13.91 19.08
N GLU A 335 -7.40 15.14 19.54
CA GLU A 335 -8.34 15.81 20.45
C GLU A 335 -8.89 17.12 19.87
N GLN A 336 -8.02 18.10 19.63
CA GLN A 336 -8.45 19.49 19.46
C GLN A 336 -9.19 19.75 18.15
N ARG A 337 -8.86 19.02 17.07
CA ARG A 337 -9.54 19.13 15.77
C ARG A 337 -11.03 18.77 15.82
N HIS A 338 -11.45 18.04 16.85
CA HIS A 338 -12.83 17.57 17.04
C HIS A 338 -13.68 18.54 17.88
N VAL A 339 -13.06 19.58 18.48
CA VAL A 339 -13.79 20.59 19.25
C VAL A 339 -14.67 21.43 18.31
N ARG A 340 -15.97 21.50 18.63
CA ARG A 340 -16.98 22.29 17.94
C ARG A 340 -17.66 23.23 18.93
N LEU A 341 -18.12 24.36 18.41
CA LEU A 341 -19.03 25.26 19.11
C LEU A 341 -20.47 24.74 18.94
N GLU A 342 -21.30 24.96 19.95
CA GLU A 342 -22.75 24.81 19.93
C GLU A 342 -23.46 26.03 19.33
N ILE A 343 -22.73 27.15 19.18
CA ILE A 343 -23.20 28.35 18.47
C ILE A 343 -22.77 28.34 17.00
N ASP A 344 -23.62 28.91 16.14
CA ASP A 344 -23.33 29.18 14.74
C ASP A 344 -23.34 30.69 14.42
N GLY A 345 -23.15 31.04 13.15
CA GLY A 345 -23.14 32.44 12.72
C GLY A 345 -24.47 33.17 12.94
N ARG A 346 -25.62 32.47 12.87
CA ARG A 346 -26.94 33.06 13.09
C ARG A 346 -27.12 33.49 14.52
N ASP A 347 -26.60 32.70 15.45
CA ASP A 347 -26.66 32.99 16.89
C ASP A 347 -25.90 34.27 17.24
N VAL A 348 -24.71 34.41 16.67
CA VAL A 348 -23.85 35.59 16.84
C VAL A 348 -24.47 36.84 16.20
N MET A 349 -25.11 36.71 15.03
CA MET A 349 -25.84 37.81 14.40
C MET A 349 -27.09 38.23 15.18
N ALA A 350 -27.85 37.26 15.71
CA ALA A 350 -29.02 37.52 16.56
C ALA A 350 -28.63 38.25 17.85
N ALA A 351 -27.40 38.05 18.34
CA ALA A 351 -26.83 38.76 19.47
C ALA A 351 -26.26 40.16 19.13
N GLY A 352 -26.43 40.64 17.90
CA GLY A 352 -26.12 42.02 17.50
C GLY A 352 -24.79 42.21 16.75
N VAL A 353 -24.08 41.14 16.38
CA VAL A 353 -22.89 41.24 15.54
C VAL A 353 -23.29 41.45 14.08
N ALA A 354 -22.74 42.49 13.44
CA ALA A 354 -23.01 42.79 12.04
C ALA A 354 -22.56 41.64 11.10
N GLU A 355 -23.38 41.37 10.08
CA GLU A 355 -23.08 40.38 9.05
C GLU A 355 -21.74 40.70 8.35
N GLY A 356 -20.96 39.65 8.07
CA GLY A 356 -19.67 39.76 7.39
C GLY A 356 -18.48 39.25 8.23
N PRO A 357 -17.26 39.78 8.03
CA PRO A 357 -16.05 39.29 8.70
C PRO A 357 -16.12 39.28 10.23
N ALA A 358 -16.91 40.19 10.82
CA ALA A 358 -17.09 40.28 12.28
C ALA A 358 -17.66 39.00 12.89
N VAL A 359 -18.60 38.32 12.20
CA VAL A 359 -19.16 37.03 12.65
C VAL A 359 -18.07 35.96 12.74
N ARG A 360 -17.19 35.89 11.73
CA ARG A 360 -16.05 34.96 11.74
C ARG A 360 -15.13 35.25 12.92
N THR A 361 -14.76 36.51 13.14
CA THR A 361 -13.89 36.91 14.26
C THR A 361 -14.49 36.55 15.61
N ALA A 362 -15.81 36.72 15.79
CA ALA A 362 -16.51 36.36 17.02
C ALA A 362 -16.51 34.84 17.25
N LEU A 363 -16.84 34.02 16.24
CA LEU A 363 -16.77 32.56 16.35
C LEU A 363 -15.34 32.06 16.59
N GLU A 364 -14.33 32.67 15.95
CA GLU A 364 -12.93 32.32 16.18
C GLU A 364 -12.49 32.62 17.62
N ARG A 365 -12.98 33.72 18.22
CA ARG A 365 -12.72 34.07 19.61
C ARG A 365 -13.35 33.05 20.57
N ALA A 366 -14.60 32.68 20.34
CA ALA A 366 -15.28 31.66 21.14
C ALA A 366 -14.57 30.30 21.05
N LEU A 367 -14.20 29.87 19.83
CA LEU A 367 -13.46 28.63 19.63
C LEU A 367 -12.09 28.67 20.32
N ALA A 368 -11.36 29.79 20.25
CA ALA A 368 -10.11 29.96 20.96
C ALA A 368 -10.29 29.81 22.48
N ALA A 369 -11.32 30.43 23.05
CA ALA A 369 -11.62 30.31 24.48
C ALA A 369 -12.02 28.88 24.88
N ARG A 370 -12.77 28.15 24.05
CA ARG A 370 -13.10 26.73 24.25
C ARG A 370 -11.86 25.83 24.21
N LEU A 371 -11.01 26.02 23.21
CA LEU A 371 -9.78 25.25 23.03
C LEU A 371 -8.78 25.47 24.17
N ASP A 372 -8.67 26.71 24.66
CA ASP A 372 -7.77 27.07 25.76
C ASP A 372 -8.33 26.71 27.14
N GLY A 373 -9.55 26.13 27.20
CA GLY A 373 -10.21 25.75 28.47
C GLY A 373 -10.71 26.93 29.30
N ALA A 374 -10.80 28.13 28.71
CA ALA A 374 -11.26 29.33 29.39
C ALA A 374 -12.78 29.33 29.63
N ILE A 375 -13.52 28.57 28.82
CA ILE A 375 -14.98 28.41 28.96
C ILE A 375 -15.41 26.94 28.81
N PRO A 376 -16.44 26.49 29.55
CA PRO A 376 -17.03 25.16 29.38
C PRO A 376 -17.78 25.06 28.04
N PRO A 377 -18.12 23.84 27.56
CA PRO A 377 -19.12 23.68 26.51
C PRO A 377 -20.45 24.28 26.95
N GLY A 378 -21.17 24.88 26.01
CA GLY A 378 -22.48 25.41 26.27
C GLY A 378 -22.71 26.72 25.53
N ARG A 379 -23.85 26.78 24.85
CA ARG A 379 -24.31 27.92 24.07
C ARG A 379 -24.10 29.28 24.75
N ASP A 380 -24.49 29.44 26.01
CA ASP A 380 -24.43 30.74 26.71
C ASP A 380 -23.00 31.21 26.94
N ALA A 381 -22.12 30.31 27.40
CA ALA A 381 -20.71 30.63 27.65
C ALA A 381 -19.96 30.92 26.34
N GLU A 382 -20.27 30.16 25.28
CA GLU A 382 -19.70 30.36 23.95
C GLU A 382 -20.16 31.67 23.32
N LEU A 383 -21.43 32.04 23.47
CA LEU A 383 -21.97 33.30 22.95
C LEU A 383 -21.37 34.50 23.70
N ALA A 384 -21.27 34.44 25.03
CA ALA A 384 -20.60 35.47 25.82
C ALA A 384 -19.13 35.68 25.36
N ALA A 385 -18.40 34.59 25.19
CA ALA A 385 -17.03 34.65 24.67
C ALA A 385 -16.95 35.19 23.23
N ALA A 386 -17.92 34.86 22.37
CA ALA A 386 -17.98 35.37 21.00
C ALA A 386 -18.13 36.90 20.99
N LEU A 387 -18.97 37.44 21.88
CA LEU A 387 -19.22 38.89 22.02
C LEU A 387 -18.05 39.63 22.70
N GLY A 388 -17.15 38.91 23.37
CA GLY A 388 -16.02 39.49 24.11
C GLY A 388 -16.42 40.05 25.47
N ALA A 389 -17.45 39.45 26.08
CA ALA A 389 -17.95 39.79 27.42
C ALA A 389 -17.15 39.11 28.54
#